data_AF-A0A496UZH8-F1
#
_entry.id   AF-A0A496UZH8-F1
#
_cell.length_a   1.000
_cell.length_b   1.000
_cell.length_c   1.000
_cell.angle_alpha   90.00
_cell.angle_beta   90.00
_cell.angle_gamma   90.00
#
_symmetry.space_group_name_H-M   'P 1'
#
loop_
_entity.id
_entity.type
_entity.pdbx_description
1 polymer ?
#
loop_
_entity_poly.entity_id
_entity_poly.type
_entity_poly.pdbx_seq_one_letter_code
_entity_poly.pdbx_strand_id
1 'polypeptide(L)'
;MRLQTELGIAYHGGGEPAAHWGVLTDSFAYAQQKAETFGMRACGRLISNGVLRDDKIDWIIANINYMMVSFDGLPSIQAAQRKTASGHDSSRLVRK
;
A
#
# COMPACT_ATOMS: atom_id res chain seq x y z
N MET A 1 -16.48 -20.36 -15.51
CA MET A 1 -15.38 -19.57 -14.91
C MET A 1 -14.86 -20.37 -13.72
N ARG A 2 -13.63 -20.90 -13.74
CA ARG A 2 -13.07 -21.55 -12.55
C ARG A 2 -12.65 -20.44 -11.58
N LEU A 3 -13.09 -20.53 -10.32
CA LEU A 3 -12.56 -19.68 -9.26
C LEU A 3 -11.08 -20.04 -9.10
N GLN A 4 -10.19 -19.10 -9.39
CA GLN A 4 -8.76 -19.28 -9.16
C GLN A 4 -8.50 -19.07 -7.67
N THR A 5 -7.82 -20.01 -7.02
CA THR A 5 -7.44 -19.88 -5.61
C THR A 5 -6.43 -18.74 -5.47
N GLU A 6 -6.60 -17.88 -4.46
CA GLU A 6 -5.76 -16.69 -4.26
C GLU A 6 -4.85 -16.82 -3.03
N LEU A 7 -3.62 -16.35 -3.17
CA LEU A 7 -2.69 -16.08 -2.06
C LEU A 7 -2.78 -14.60 -1.71
N GLY A 8 -3.42 -14.29 -0.58
CA GLY A 8 -3.52 -12.91 -0.09
C GLY A 8 -2.25 -12.45 0.63
N ILE A 9 -1.66 -11.35 0.17
CA ILE A 9 -0.49 -10.72 0.81
C ILE A 9 -0.89 -9.33 1.27
N ALA A 10 -0.82 -9.07 2.58
CA ALA A 10 -1.18 -7.78 3.16
C ALA A 10 0.07 -7.06 3.72
N TYR A 11 0.37 -5.90 3.16
CA TYR A 11 1.42 -5.00 3.61
C TYR A 11 0.84 -3.99 4.60
N HIS A 12 1.23 -4.08 5.86
CA HIS A 12 0.78 -3.23 6.97
C HIS A 12 1.83 -3.17 8.10
N GLY A 13 1.48 -2.47 9.19
CA GLY A 13 2.11 -2.60 10.51
C GLY A 13 3.28 -1.63 10.78
N GLY A 14 3.54 -1.37 12.08
CA GLY A 14 4.71 -0.68 12.68
C GLY A 14 5.03 0.76 12.25
N GLY A 15 4.64 1.16 11.04
CA GLY A 15 4.99 2.38 10.35
C GLY A 15 4.37 2.38 8.95
N GLU A 16 5.07 2.92 7.96
CA GLU A 16 4.61 3.01 6.58
C GLU A 16 5.27 1.93 5.70
N PRO A 17 4.52 0.95 5.16
CA PRO A 17 5.10 -0.11 4.33
C PRO A 17 5.86 0.42 3.11
N ALA A 18 5.39 1.53 2.51
CA ALA A 18 6.07 2.14 1.36
C ALA A 18 7.40 2.84 1.72
N ALA A 19 7.76 2.94 3.01
CA ALA A 19 9.07 3.43 3.45
C ALA A 19 10.21 2.47 3.08
N HIS A 20 9.95 1.15 3.08
CA HIS A 20 10.89 0.11 2.65
C HIS A 20 10.51 -0.42 1.26
N TRP A 21 10.54 0.47 0.26
CA TRP A 21 9.99 0.22 -1.07
C TRP A 21 10.52 -1.05 -1.74
N GLY A 22 11.83 -1.27 -1.76
CA GLY A 22 12.42 -2.48 -2.37
C GLY A 22 11.90 -3.76 -1.72
N VAL A 23 11.80 -3.80 -0.38
CA VAL A 23 11.26 -4.98 0.33
C VAL A 23 9.81 -5.24 -0.05
N LEU A 24 8.98 -4.19 -0.15
CA LEU A 24 7.60 -4.29 -0.58
C LEU A 24 7.51 -4.86 -2.01
N THR A 25 8.24 -4.28 -2.97
CA THR A 25 8.16 -4.70 -4.38
C THR A 25 8.75 -6.07 -4.61
N ASP A 26 9.91 -6.37 -4.01
CA ASP A 26 10.63 -7.62 -4.24
C ASP A 26 9.90 -8.79 -3.58
N SER A 27 9.33 -8.59 -2.38
CA SER A 27 8.51 -9.61 -1.73
C SER A 27 7.21 -9.89 -2.49
N PHE A 28 6.61 -8.88 -3.12
CA PHE A 28 5.39 -9.08 -3.91
C PHE A 28 5.69 -9.82 -5.21
N ALA A 29 6.76 -9.46 -5.90
CA ALA A 29 7.24 -10.18 -7.09
C ALA A 29 7.55 -11.65 -6.76
N TYR A 30 8.21 -11.90 -5.63
CA TYR A 30 8.44 -13.26 -5.15
C TYR A 30 7.14 -14.01 -4.85
N ALA A 31 6.15 -13.36 -4.23
CA ALA A 31 4.85 -13.97 -3.95
C ALA A 31 4.08 -14.31 -5.24
N GLN A 32 4.15 -13.46 -6.27
CA GLN A 32 3.58 -13.73 -7.59
C GLN A 32 4.21 -14.98 -8.20
N GLN A 33 5.54 -15.03 -8.28
CA GLN A 33 6.27 -16.17 -8.82
C GLN A 33 5.91 -17.46 -8.07
N LYS A 34 5.85 -17.43 -6.73
CA LYS A 34 5.48 -18.60 -5.94
C LYS A 34 4.03 -19.01 -6.15
N ALA A 35 3.08 -18.08 -6.17
CA ALA A 35 1.67 -18.40 -6.39
C ALA A 35 1.46 -19.13 -7.73
N GLU A 36 2.15 -18.69 -8.79
CA GLU A 36 2.09 -19.35 -10.10
C GLU A 36 2.55 -20.82 -10.05
N THR A 37 3.59 -21.15 -9.28
CA THR A 37 4.04 -22.55 -9.13
C THR A 37 3.01 -23.47 -8.49
N PHE A 38 2.02 -22.90 -7.79
CA PHE A 38 0.89 -23.64 -7.19
C PHE A 38 -0.42 -23.48 -7.98
N GLY A 39 -0.39 -22.86 -9.17
CA GLY A 39 -1.60 -22.56 -9.94
C GLY A 39 -2.52 -21.52 -9.29
N MET A 40 -1.98 -20.73 -8.36
CA MET A 40 -2.69 -19.68 -7.62
C MET A 40 -2.38 -18.29 -8.21
N ARG A 41 -3.19 -17.31 -7.84
CA ARG A 41 -2.94 -15.88 -8.12
C ARG A 41 -2.52 -15.17 -6.83
N ALA A 42 -1.46 -14.38 -6.87
CA ALA A 42 -1.14 -13.48 -5.76
C ALA A 42 -2.11 -12.27 -5.76
N CYS A 43 -2.61 -11.91 -4.58
CA CYS A 43 -3.55 -10.82 -4.37
C CYS A 43 -2.98 -9.84 -3.34
N GLY A 44 -2.45 -8.73 -3.82
CA GLY A 44 -1.77 -7.73 -3.00
C GLY A 44 -2.74 -6.77 -2.31
N ARG A 45 -2.48 -6.48 -1.03
CA ARG A 45 -3.21 -5.50 -0.22
C ARG A 45 -2.23 -4.56 0.47
N LEU A 46 -2.46 -3.25 0.39
CA LEU A 46 -1.59 -2.24 1.01
C LEU A 46 -2.38 -1.34 1.95
N ILE A 47 -1.93 -1.19 3.19
CA ILE A 47 -2.41 -0.20 4.14
C ILE A 47 -1.34 0.89 4.23
N SER A 48 -1.67 2.12 3.87
CA SER A 48 -0.71 3.24 3.82
C SER A 48 -1.29 4.51 4.43
N ASN A 49 -0.39 5.38 4.91
CA ASN A 49 -0.73 6.76 5.29
C ASN A 49 -1.06 7.65 4.06
N GLY A 50 -0.82 7.16 2.84
CA GLY A 50 -1.17 7.81 1.58
C GLY A 50 -0.25 8.96 1.16
N VAL A 51 0.80 9.26 1.92
CA VAL A 51 1.85 10.21 1.53
C VAL A 51 2.85 9.50 0.61
N LEU A 52 2.48 9.42 -0.67
CA LEU A 52 3.22 8.67 -1.69
C LEU A 52 3.68 9.58 -2.84
N ARG A 53 4.74 9.17 -3.54
CA ARG A 53 5.17 9.79 -4.82
C ARG A 53 4.40 9.15 -5.98
N ASP A 54 4.29 9.87 -7.08
CA ASP A 54 3.46 9.44 -8.22
C ASP A 54 3.98 8.15 -8.87
N ASP A 55 5.29 7.98 -8.95
CA ASP A 55 5.91 6.73 -9.43
C ASP A 55 5.56 5.50 -8.57
N LYS A 56 5.44 5.68 -7.24
CA LYS A 56 4.96 4.62 -6.35
C LYS A 56 3.47 4.35 -6.56
N ILE A 57 2.67 5.38 -6.82
CA ILE A 57 1.24 5.25 -7.11
C ILE A 57 1.05 4.45 -8.40
N ASP A 58 1.79 4.77 -9.45
CA ASP A 58 1.72 4.06 -10.73
C ASP A 58 2.03 2.57 -10.55
N TRP A 59 3.09 2.26 -9.78
CA TRP A 59 3.42 0.88 -9.46
C TRP A 59 2.31 0.19 -8.65
N ILE A 60 1.75 0.87 -7.64
CA ILE A 60 0.65 0.33 -6.81
C ILE A 60 -0.57 0.03 -7.68
N ILE A 61 -0.97 0.94 -8.57
CA ILE A 61 -2.10 0.74 -9.49
C ILE A 61 -1.87 -0.48 -10.38
N ALA A 62 -0.64 -0.67 -10.87
CA ALA A 62 -0.30 -1.78 -11.74
C ALA A 62 -0.21 -3.15 -11.03
N ASN A 63 0.09 -3.17 -9.71
CA ASN A 63 0.48 -4.40 -9.02
C ASN A 63 -0.41 -4.79 -7.83
N ILE A 64 -0.97 -3.81 -7.11
CA ILE A 64 -1.70 -4.04 -5.85
C ILE A 64 -3.20 -4.01 -6.11
N ASN A 65 -3.90 -5.05 -5.65
CA ASN A 65 -5.33 -5.22 -5.93
C ASN A 65 -6.22 -4.36 -5.02
N TYR A 66 -5.80 -4.16 -3.77
CA TYR A 66 -6.56 -3.38 -2.80
C TYR A 66 -5.65 -2.45 -2.02
N MET A 67 -6.08 -1.21 -1.85
CA MET A 67 -5.38 -0.24 -1.01
C MET A 67 -6.34 0.38 -0.01
N MET A 68 -5.89 0.55 1.23
CA MET A 68 -6.56 1.33 2.26
C MET A 68 -5.68 2.53 2.61
N VAL A 69 -6.26 3.72 2.55
CA VAL A 69 -5.60 4.98 2.89
C VAL A 69 -6.10 5.44 4.25
N SER A 70 -5.18 5.68 5.19
CA SER A 70 -5.52 6.26 6.48
C SER A 70 -5.80 7.76 6.34
N PHE A 71 -7.07 8.13 6.27
CA PHE A 71 -7.53 9.50 6.04
C PHE A 71 -8.65 9.87 7.01
N ASP A 72 -8.41 10.87 7.86
CA ASP A 72 -9.30 11.28 8.95
C ASP A 72 -10.35 12.34 8.52
N GLY A 73 -10.47 12.61 7.23
CA GLY A 73 -11.51 13.47 6.67
C GLY A 73 -11.11 14.94 6.54
N LEU A 74 -11.61 15.80 7.44
CA LEU A 74 -11.38 17.25 7.35
C LEU A 74 -9.89 17.59 7.47
N PRO A 75 -9.37 18.57 6.70
CA PRO A 75 -7.96 18.96 6.78
C PRO A 75 -7.49 19.27 8.19
N SER A 76 -8.31 19.95 8.99
CA SER A 76 -7.98 20.30 10.38
C SER A 76 -7.84 19.06 11.29
N ILE A 77 -8.65 18.02 11.08
CA ILE A 77 -8.59 16.77 11.84
C ILE A 77 -7.36 15.96 11.42
N GLN A 78 -7.15 15.79 10.11
CA GLN A 78 -5.97 15.13 9.55
C GLN A 78 -4.66 15.79 10.01
N ALA A 79 -4.60 17.13 9.97
CA ALA A 79 -3.43 17.90 10.43
C ALA A 79 -3.14 17.73 11.92
N ALA A 80 -4.20 17.61 12.74
CA ALA A 80 -4.07 17.43 14.17
C ALA A 80 -3.61 16.02 14.55
N GLN A 81 -4.18 14.98 13.93
CA GLN A 81 -4.01 13.59 14.33
C GLN A 81 -2.90 12.85 13.57
N ARG A 82 -2.61 13.24 12.32
CA ARG A 82 -1.71 12.51 11.41
C ARG A 82 -0.56 13.36 10.93
N LYS A 83 0.22 13.90 11.86
CA LYS A 83 1.43 14.67 11.53
C LYS A 83 2.49 13.77 10.89
N THR A 84 3.31 14.37 10.04
CA THR A 84 4.55 13.72 9.54
C THR A 84 5.53 13.46 10.68
N ALA A 85 6.58 12.66 10.43
CA ALA A 85 7.66 12.44 11.40
C ALA A 85 8.32 13.75 11.87
N SER A 86 8.30 14.78 11.02
CA SER A 86 8.78 16.13 11.34
C SER A 86 7.75 17.04 12.03
N GLY A 87 6.56 16.53 12.36
CA GLY A 87 5.49 17.29 13.01
C GLY A 87 4.62 18.14 12.08
N HIS A 88 4.91 18.18 10.78
CA HIS A 88 4.14 18.94 9.79
C HIS A 88 2.80 18.30 9.43
N ASP A 89 1.87 19.12 8.92
CA ASP A 89 0.56 18.71 8.39
C ASP A 89 0.69 17.75 7.20
N SER A 90 -0.08 16.65 7.21
CA SER A 90 -0.18 15.68 6.10
C SER A 90 -1.41 15.87 5.19
N SER A 91 -2.33 16.78 5.52
CA SER A 91 -3.63 16.94 4.87
C SER A 91 -3.55 17.24 3.37
N ARG A 92 -2.54 17.99 2.96
CA ARG A 92 -2.27 18.26 1.54
C ARG A 92 -1.43 17.18 0.87
N LEU A 93 -0.62 16.45 1.63
CA LEU A 93 0.30 15.44 1.10
C LEU A 93 -0.41 14.14 0.74
N VAL A 94 -1.48 13.81 1.45
CA VAL A 94 -2.34 12.64 1.19
C VAL A 94 -3.35 12.87 0.06
N ARG A 95 -3.59 14.14 -0.30
CA ARG A 95 -4.46 14.51 -1.42
C ARG A 95 -3.63 14.52 -2.71
N LYS A 96 -4.12 13.81 -3.72
CA LYS A 96 -3.52 13.71 -5.05
C LYS A 96 -4.45 14.32 -6.07
#